data_AF-A0A173DYT7-F1
#
_entry.id   AF-A0A173DYT7-F1
#
_cell.length_a   1.000
_cell.length_b   1.000
_cell.length_c   1.000
_cell.angle_alpha   90.00
_cell.angle_beta   90.00
_cell.angle_gamma   90.00
#
_symmetry.space_group_name_H-M   'P 1'
#
loop_
_entity.id
_entity.type
_entity.pdbx_description
1 polymer ?
#
loop_
_entity_poly.entity_id
_entity_poly.type
_entity_poly.pdbx_seq_one_letter_code
_entity_poly.pdbx_strand_id
1 'polypeptide(L)'
;MVPTYFLALPLQEKELIRFTSSSPRWSLVINDPLYLFLISYQGNPYLAKELLKFPYTMKEWEQHVCHVQSLLQHTFLCTDISLLTLLVCEHFHYISLSSLKTNS
;
A
#
# COMPACT_ATOMS: atom_id res chain seq x y z
N MET A 1 -3.73 13.27 -18.51
CA MET A 1 -2.67 12.67 -17.67
C MET A 1 -2.70 11.17 -17.87
N VAL A 2 -1.57 10.49 -17.76
CA VAL A 2 -1.53 9.02 -17.78
C VAL A 2 -1.83 8.54 -16.35
N PRO A 3 -2.79 7.63 -16.14
CA PRO A 3 -3.10 7.12 -14.81
C PRO A 3 -1.95 6.28 -14.26
N THR A 4 -1.77 6.31 -12.94
CA THR A 4 -0.84 5.43 -12.23
C THR A 4 -1.61 4.23 -11.67
N TYR A 5 -1.03 3.04 -11.79
CA TYR A 5 -1.65 1.79 -11.37
C TYR A 5 -0.99 1.27 -10.10
N PHE A 6 -1.80 0.78 -9.15
CA PHE A 6 -1.31 0.22 -7.90
C PHE A 6 -1.98 -1.10 -7.56
N LEU A 7 -1.21 -2.03 -7.01
CA LEU A 7 -1.78 -3.08 -6.16
C LEU A 7 -1.83 -2.53 -4.73
N ALA A 8 -3.03 -2.32 -4.20
CA ALA A 8 -3.21 -1.57 -2.97
C ALA A 8 -4.17 -2.26 -2.00
N LEU A 9 -3.81 -2.22 -0.72
CA LEU A 9 -4.66 -2.65 0.38
C LEU A 9 -5.15 -1.41 1.13
N PRO A 10 -6.47 -1.19 1.25
CA PRO A 10 -7.01 -0.13 2.10
C PRO A 10 -6.63 -0.40 3.55
N LEU A 11 -6.14 0.62 4.25
CA LEU A 11 -5.77 0.49 5.66
C LEU A 11 -7.00 0.68 6.55
N GLN A 12 -7.29 -0.33 7.36
CA GLN A 12 -8.32 -0.20 8.39
C GLN A 12 -7.70 0.47 9.62
N GLU A 13 -8.57 0.91 10.53
CA GLU A 13 -8.17 1.61 11.76
C GLU A 13 -7.15 0.82 12.59
N LYS A 14 -7.29 -0.51 12.67
CA LYS A 14 -6.36 -1.39 13.38
C LYS A 14 -4.94 -1.34 12.80
N GLU A 15 -4.78 -1.34 11.47
CA GLU A 15 -3.48 -1.19 10.82
C GLU A 15 -2.91 0.21 11.05
N LEU A 16 -3.74 1.25 10.94
CA LEU A 16 -3.34 2.64 11.16
C LEU A 16 -2.79 2.85 12.58
N ILE A 17 -3.48 2.35 13.60
CA ILE A 17 -3.04 2.41 15.00
C ILE A 17 -1.71 1.64 15.16
N ARG A 18 -1.59 0.45 14.57
CA ARG A 18 -0.37 -0.36 14.66
C ARG A 18 0.83 0.33 14.01
N PHE A 19 0.63 0.96 12.86
CA PHE A 19 1.68 1.65 12.14
C PHE A 19 2.11 2.94 12.84
N THR A 20 1.17 3.69 13.42
CA THR A 20 1.46 4.94 14.14
C THR A 20 2.07 4.72 15.53
N SER A 21 1.66 3.67 16.25
CA SER A 21 2.17 3.31 17.58
C SER A 21 3.60 2.77 17.57
N SER A 22 3.98 2.06 16.51
CA SER A 22 5.34 1.50 16.32
C SER A 22 6.10 2.16 15.17
N SER A 23 5.92 3.48 14.98
CA SER A 23 6.43 4.21 13.81
C SER A 23 7.91 3.98 13.48
N PRO A 24 8.87 3.90 14.43
CA PRO A 24 10.28 3.69 14.10
C PRO A 24 10.58 2.35 13.43
N ARG A 25 9.81 1.30 13.75
CA ARG A 25 9.93 -0.01 13.11
C ARG A 25 9.47 0.06 11.66
N TRP A 26 8.34 0.72 11.43
CA TRP A 26 7.69 0.75 10.12
C TRP A 26 8.31 1.75 9.16
N SER A 27 8.98 2.80 9.66
CA SER A 27 9.71 3.75 8.81
C SER A 27 10.88 3.14 8.03
N LEU A 28 11.34 1.93 8.41
CA LEU A 28 12.38 1.22 7.69
C LEU A 28 11.88 0.48 6.44
N VAL A 29 10.56 0.27 6.33
CA VAL A 29 9.95 -0.55 5.26
C VAL A 29 8.82 0.15 4.53
N ILE A 30 8.15 1.13 5.15
CA ILE A 30 7.12 1.94 4.51
C ILE A 30 7.77 3.03 3.69
N ASN A 31 7.22 3.27 2.49
CA ASN A 31 7.72 4.24 1.52
C ASN A 31 9.13 3.92 1.00
N ASP A 32 9.50 2.64 1.02
CA ASP A 32 10.72 2.15 0.41
C ASP A 32 10.39 1.48 -0.94
N PRO A 33 11.16 1.75 -2.02
CA PRO A 33 10.94 1.18 -3.34
C PRO A 33 10.92 -0.36 -3.40
N LEU A 34 11.65 -1.03 -2.49
CA LEU A 34 11.69 -2.48 -2.39
C LEU A 34 10.40 -3.06 -1.78
N TYR A 35 9.67 -2.24 -1.02
CA TYR A 35 8.49 -2.65 -0.27
C TYR A 35 7.23 -1.96 -0.82
N LEU A 36 6.42 -1.37 0.07
CA LEU A 36 5.13 -0.75 -0.22
C LEU A 36 5.13 0.71 0.25
N PHE A 37 4.38 1.52 -0.48
CA PHE A 37 4.19 2.94 -0.22
C PHE A 37 2.86 3.19 0.48
N LEU A 38 2.83 4.13 1.41
CA LEU A 38 1.61 4.73 1.89
C LEU A 38 1.15 5.80 0.89
N ILE A 39 -0.06 5.64 0.39
CA ILE A 39 -0.72 6.65 -0.45
C ILE A 39 -2.06 7.05 0.15
N SER A 40 -2.48 8.29 -0.09
CA SER A 40 -3.85 8.73 0.05
C SER A 40 -4.49 8.82 -1.32
N TYR A 41 -5.61 8.13 -1.50
CA TYR A 41 -6.41 8.18 -2.71
C TYR A 41 -7.88 8.41 -2.32
N GLN A 42 -8.48 9.48 -2.86
CA GLN A 42 -9.85 9.92 -2.52
C GLN A 42 -10.07 10.07 -1.00
N GLY A 43 -9.05 10.53 -0.28
CA GLY A 43 -9.10 10.71 1.18
C GLY A 43 -8.88 9.44 1.99
N ASN A 44 -8.75 8.27 1.36
CA ASN A 44 -8.52 6.99 2.05
C ASN A 44 -7.04 6.59 2.01
N PRO A 45 -6.45 6.13 3.13
CA PRO A 45 -5.09 5.65 3.17
C PRO A 45 -4.99 4.20 2.67
N TYR A 46 -3.98 3.94 1.84
CA TYR A 46 -3.66 2.62 1.31
C TYR A 46 -2.19 2.29 1.52
N LEU A 47 -1.90 1.00 1.64
CA LEU A 47 -0.56 0.47 1.46
C LEU A 47 -0.48 -0.15 0.07
N ALA A 48 0.41 0.38 -0.77
CA ALA A 48 0.34 0.20 -2.22
C ALA A 48 1.71 -0.13 -2.84
N LYS A 49 1.70 -1.01 -3.84
CA LYS A 49 2.81 -1.22 -4.77
C LYS A 49 2.47 -0.57 -6.09
N GLU A 50 3.28 0.38 -6.52
CA GLU A 50 3.17 0.96 -7.85
C GLU A 50 3.52 -0.09 -8.92
N LEU A 51 2.72 -0.11 -9.97
CA LEU A 51 2.90 -0.96 -11.13
C LEU A 51 3.54 -0.15 -12.26
N LEU A 52 4.79 -0.48 -12.59
CA LEU A 52 5.58 0.27 -13.59
C LEU A 52 5.02 0.18 -15.01
N LYS A 53 4.19 -0.83 -15.29
CA LYS A 53 3.47 -0.98 -16.55
C LYS A 53 2.08 -1.54 -16.28
N PHE A 54 1.14 -1.27 -17.18
CA PHE A 54 -0.14 -1.95 -17.23
C PHE A 54 -0.69 -1.86 -18.66
N PRO A 55 -1.33 -2.91 -19.22
CA PRO A 55 -1.61 -4.21 -18.60
C PRO A 55 -0.37 -5.13 -18.51
N TYR A 56 -0.46 -6.12 -17.62
CA TYR A 56 0.48 -7.25 -17.53
C TYR A 56 -0.08 -8.48 -18.23
N THR A 57 0.80 -9.43 -18.58
CA THR A 57 0.36 -10.79 -18.86
C THR A 57 -0.19 -11.45 -17.59
N MET A 58 -1.04 -12.46 -17.72
CA MET A 58 -1.62 -13.17 -16.56
C MET A 58 -0.53 -13.71 -15.62
N LYS A 59 0.54 -14.28 -16.17
CA LYS A 59 1.67 -14.82 -15.40
C LYS A 59 2.40 -13.74 -14.60
N GLU A 60 2.69 -12.60 -15.23
CA GLU A 60 3.33 -11.47 -14.52
C GLU A 60 2.40 -10.90 -13.45
N TRP A 61 1.11 -10.80 -13.76
CA TRP A 61 0.10 -10.32 -12.81
C TRP A 61 0.03 -11.20 -11.55
N GLU A 62 -0.05 -12.52 -11.71
CA GLU A 62 -0.03 -13.47 -10.60
C GLU A 62 1.24 -13.33 -9.75
N GLN A 63 2.40 -13.15 -10.38
CA GLN A 63 3.66 -12.91 -9.67
C GLN A 63 3.63 -11.61 -8.86
N HIS A 64 3.11 -10.53 -9.43
CA HIS A 64 2.94 -9.26 -8.73
C HIS A 64 1.98 -9.38 -7.55
N VAL A 65 0.84 -10.05 -7.73
CA VAL A 65 -0.13 -10.30 -6.66
C VAL A 65 0.51 -11.13 -5.53
N CYS A 66 1.12 -12.27 -5.85
CA CYS A 66 1.78 -13.13 -4.86
C CYS A 66 2.87 -12.37 -4.08
N HIS A 67 3.68 -11.56 -4.77
CA HIS A 67 4.70 -10.75 -4.13
C HIS A 67 4.10 -9.74 -3.15
N VAL A 68 3.08 -8.98 -3.56
CA VAL A 68 2.43 -7.99 -2.71
C VAL A 68 1.73 -8.66 -1.52
N GLN A 69 1.04 -9.78 -1.73
CA GLN A 69 0.44 -10.56 -0.65
C GLN A 69 1.48 -11.02 0.37
N SER A 70 2.64 -11.51 -0.09
CA SER A 70 3.74 -11.92 0.78
C SER A 70 4.29 -10.76 1.61
N LEU A 71 4.49 -9.58 1.00
CA LEU A 71 4.87 -8.37 1.72
C LEU A 71 3.83 -8.01 2.78
N LEU A 72 2.55 -7.97 2.42
CA LEU A 72 1.47 -7.62 3.33
C LEU A 72 1.40 -8.56 4.54
N GLN A 73 1.48 -9.86 4.33
CA GLN A 73 1.33 -10.85 5.40
C GLN A 73 2.59 -10.99 6.26
N HIS A 74 3.77 -11.04 5.64
CA HIS A 74 5.00 -11.38 6.36
C HIS A 74 5.83 -10.17 6.77
N THR A 75 5.80 -9.09 5.99
CA THR A 75 6.54 -7.85 6.32
C THR A 75 5.66 -6.90 7.13
N PHE A 76 4.46 -6.59 6.62
CA PHE A 76 3.55 -5.61 7.21
C PHE A 76 2.56 -6.20 8.22
N LEU A 77 2.51 -7.52 8.34
CA LEU A 77 1.66 -8.26 9.29
C LEU A 77 0.17 -7.91 9.17
N CYS A 78 -0.31 -7.63 7.97
CA CYS A 78 -1.73 -7.47 7.68
C CYS A 78 -2.40 -8.84 7.70
N THR A 79 -3.35 -9.03 8.62
CA THR A 79 -4.03 -10.32 8.85
C THR A 79 -5.14 -10.59 7.85
N ASP A 80 -5.76 -9.53 7.34
CA ASP A 80 -6.78 -9.60 6.30
C ASP A 80 -6.31 -8.79 5.08
N ILE A 81 -6.16 -9.49 3.95
CA ILE A 81 -5.77 -8.91 2.67
C ILE A 81 -6.82 -9.15 1.59
N SER A 82 -8.04 -9.57 1.98
CA SER A 82 -9.15 -9.86 1.06
C SER A 82 -9.56 -8.64 0.22
N LEU A 83 -9.28 -7.44 0.73
CA LEU A 83 -9.54 -6.16 0.06
C LEU A 83 -8.38 -5.67 -0.82
N LEU A 84 -7.35 -6.49 -1.05
CA LEU A 84 -6.28 -6.16 -1.99
C LEU A 84 -6.88 -5.96 -3.38
N THR A 85 -6.70 -4.76 -3.94
CA THR A 85 -7.34 -4.36 -5.19
C THR A 85 -6.35 -3.69 -6.13
N LEU A 86 -6.68 -3.70 -7.43
CA LEU A 86 -6.02 -2.86 -8.42
C LEU A 86 -6.65 -1.46 -8.35
N LEU A 87 -5.87 -0.47 -7.95
CA LEU A 87 -6.26 0.94 -8.06
C LEU A 87 -5.72 1.56 -9.34
N VAL A 88 -6.58 2.35 -9.98
CA VAL A 88 -6.23 3.21 -11.11
C VAL A 88 -6.40 4.64 -10.61
N CYS A 89 -5.29 5.34 -10.41
CA CYS A 89 -5.24 6.64 -9.76
C CYS A 89 -4.84 7.73 -10.77
N GLU A 90 -5.68 8.74 -10.94
CA GLU A 90 -5.31 9.97 -11.66
C GLU A 90 -4.64 10.98 -10.72
N HIS A 91 -5.11 11.07 -9.48
CA HIS A 91 -4.63 12.01 -8.46
C HIS A 91 -4.49 11.28 -7.13
N PHE A 92 -3.26 11.11 -6.67
CA PHE A 92 -2.94 10.51 -5.38
C PHE A 92 -1.78 11.26 -4.72
N HIS A 93 -1.60 11.05 -3.42
CA HIS A 93 -0.49 11.64 -2.68
C HIS A 93 0.25 10.55 -1.92
N TYR A 94 1.57 10.50 -2.02
CA TYR A 94 2.37 9.74 -1.06
C TYR A 94 2.25 10.41 0.30
N ILE A 95 1.99 9.62 1.33
CA ILE A 95 1.86 10.13 2.70
C ILE A 95 2.87 9.46 3.61
N SER A 96 3.29 10.16 4.66
CA SER A 96 4.17 9.62 5.69
C SER A 96 3.36 8.99 6.83
N LEU A 97 4.03 8.17 7.65
CA LEU A 97 3.45 7.66 8.89
C LEU A 97 3.01 8.78 9.86
N SER A 98 3.68 9.93 9.85
CA SER A 98 3.28 11.08 10.67
C SER A 98 1.97 11.71 10.19
N SER A 99 1.66 11.62 8.90
CA SER A 99 0.42 12.15 8.31
C SER A 99 -0.82 11.33 8.66
N LEU A 100 -0.64 10.10 9.17
CA LEU A 100 -1.72 9.24 9.62
C LEU A 100 -2.21 9.59 11.05
N LYS A 101 -1.48 10.42 11.79
CA LYS A 101 -1.80 10.75 13.20
C LYS A 101 -2.90 11.81 13.37
N THR A 102 -3.33 12.47 12.31
CA THR A 102 -4.12 13.71 12.38
C THR A 102 -5.63 13.56 12.56
N ASN A 103 -6.16 12.35 12.83
CA ASN A 103 -7.60 12.13 13.05
C ASN A 103 -7.88 11.62 14.49
N SER A 104 -7.29 12.24 15.50
CA SER A 104 -7.63 12.01 16.93
C SER A 104 -8.38 13.22 17.49
#